data_AF-A0A9E3TVN7-F1
#
_entry.id   AF-A0A9E3TVN7-F1
#
_cell.length_a   1.000
_cell.length_b   1.000
_cell.length_c   1.000
_cell.angle_alpha   90.00
_cell.angle_beta   90.00
_cell.angle_gamma   90.00
#
_symmetry.space_group_name_H-M   'P 1'
#
loop_
_entity.id
_entity.type
_entity.pdbx_description
1 polymer ?
#
loop_
_entity_poly.entity_id
_entity_poly.type
_entity_poly.pdbx_seq_one_letter_code
_entity_poly.pdbx_strand_id
1 'polypeptide(L)'
;MSESKIEATDRLRRESRWPEASRFKDASVKRLRAEGKTKAEANDSAWDEMLAAFPPLPAVSKPQASGPLDITKADPELLDRLADVPLDWIRDVRWVYQVFAHPSVELADAPSLGAWGLLGFARQERSKFFGIVSATLASKAKPDTDEEQIDSDPGLAELERMIAASRG
;
A
#
# COMPACT_ATOMS: atom_id res chain seq x y z
N MET A 1 -14.83 26.65 -5.77
CA MET A 1 -13.52 26.39 -5.16
C MET A 1 -12.66 25.75 -6.23
N SER A 2 -11.51 26.35 -6.54
CA SER A 2 -10.55 25.84 -7.52
C SER A 2 -9.86 24.61 -6.93
N GLU A 3 -9.88 23.47 -7.63
CA GLU A 3 -9.17 22.25 -7.24
C GLU A 3 -7.68 22.58 -6.97
N SER A 4 -7.12 22.12 -5.86
CA SER A 4 -5.69 22.31 -5.58
C SER A 4 -4.83 21.46 -6.52
N LYS A 5 -3.56 21.87 -6.76
CA LYS A 5 -2.64 21.14 -7.64
C LYS A 5 -2.44 19.67 -7.22
N ILE A 6 -2.52 19.39 -5.91
CA ILE A 6 -2.41 18.04 -5.34
C ILE A 6 -3.66 17.23 -5.69
N GLU A 7 -4.85 17.78 -5.41
CA GLU A 7 -6.13 17.13 -5.73
C GLU A 7 -6.26 16.85 -7.23
N ALA A 8 -5.86 17.80 -8.07
CA ALA A 8 -5.86 17.64 -9.53
C ALA A 8 -4.91 16.53 -10.00
N THR A 9 -3.72 16.41 -9.39
CA THR A 9 -2.77 15.36 -9.72
C THR A 9 -3.32 13.99 -9.34
N ASP A 10 -3.89 13.86 -8.14
CA ASP A 10 -4.47 12.61 -7.66
C ASP A 10 -5.70 12.20 -8.49
N ARG A 11 -6.53 13.17 -8.88
CA ARG A 11 -7.65 12.96 -9.81
C ARG A 11 -7.14 12.44 -11.16
N LEU A 12 -6.19 13.13 -11.79
CA LEU A 12 -5.67 12.74 -13.11
C LEU A 12 -4.99 11.36 -13.09
N ARG A 13 -4.36 10.98 -11.97
CA ARG A 13 -3.82 9.62 -11.76
C ARG A 13 -4.93 8.59 -11.69
N ARG A 14 -5.99 8.86 -10.92
CA ARG A 14 -7.17 7.99 -10.81
C ARG A 14 -7.87 7.80 -12.15
N GLU A 15 -7.93 8.85 -12.96
CA GLU A 15 -8.49 8.84 -14.31
C GLU A 15 -7.54 8.22 -15.36
N SER A 16 -6.32 7.80 -14.98
CA SER A 16 -5.27 7.33 -15.91
C SER A 16 -4.84 8.34 -16.99
N ARG A 17 -5.13 9.63 -16.78
CA ARG A 17 -4.83 10.74 -17.71
C ARG A 17 -3.58 11.52 -17.34
N TRP A 18 -2.96 11.20 -16.21
CA TRP A 18 -1.74 11.87 -15.74
C TRP A 18 -0.58 11.89 -16.75
N PRO A 19 -0.25 10.79 -17.48
CA PRO A 19 0.85 10.82 -18.45
C PRO A 19 0.64 11.83 -19.58
N GLU A 20 -0.58 11.95 -20.07
CA GLU A 20 -0.95 12.91 -21.13
C GLU A 20 -0.98 14.34 -20.59
N ALA A 21 -1.59 14.54 -19.42
CA ALA A 21 -1.68 15.84 -18.77
C ALA A 21 -0.30 16.40 -18.41
N SER A 22 0.61 15.56 -17.91
CA SER A 22 2.00 15.95 -17.62
C SER A 22 2.72 16.42 -18.88
N ARG A 23 2.62 15.69 -19.99
CA ARG A 23 3.22 16.09 -21.27
C ARG A 23 2.64 17.39 -21.80
N PHE A 24 1.33 17.57 -21.68
CA PHE A 24 0.64 18.81 -22.05
C PHE A 24 1.19 20.00 -21.26
N LYS A 25 1.28 19.86 -19.93
CA LYS A 25 1.84 20.91 -19.07
C LYS A 25 3.29 21.23 -19.42
N ASP A 26 4.13 20.22 -19.66
CA ASP A 26 5.53 20.44 -20.02
C ASP A 26 5.67 21.20 -21.34
N ALA A 27 4.81 20.90 -22.33
CA ALA A 27 4.73 21.63 -23.58
C ALA A 27 4.26 23.08 -23.37
N SER A 28 3.23 23.30 -22.54
CA SER A 28 2.74 24.64 -22.18
C SER A 28 3.82 25.46 -21.46
N VAL A 29 4.55 24.89 -20.50
CA VAL A 29 5.67 25.57 -19.83
C VAL A 29 6.72 25.98 -20.86
N LYS A 30 7.11 25.07 -21.77
CA LYS A 30 8.11 25.38 -22.80
C LYS A 30 7.67 26.53 -23.70
N ARG A 31 6.40 26.54 -24.13
CA ARG A 31 5.81 27.61 -24.94
C ARG A 31 5.79 28.95 -24.19
N LEU A 32 5.26 28.97 -22.97
CA LEU A 32 5.15 30.18 -22.14
C LEU A 32 6.52 30.77 -21.79
N ARG A 33 7.54 29.92 -21.63
CA ARG A 33 8.94 30.36 -21.46
C ARG A 33 9.52 30.99 -22.72
N ALA A 34 9.20 30.45 -23.89
CA ALA A 34 9.61 31.04 -25.17
C ALA A 34 8.93 32.40 -25.42
N GLU A 35 7.71 32.59 -24.89
CA GLU A 35 6.98 33.86 -24.88
C GLU A 35 7.51 34.89 -23.86
N GLY A 36 8.59 34.56 -23.13
CA GLY A 36 9.26 35.47 -22.21
C GLY A 36 8.71 35.48 -20.78
N LYS A 37 7.75 34.60 -20.44
CA LYS A 37 7.25 34.52 -19.06
C LYS A 37 8.32 34.00 -18.09
N THR A 38 8.24 34.47 -16.85
CA THR A 38 9.10 33.98 -15.78
C THR A 38 8.78 32.51 -15.45
N LYS A 39 9.68 31.85 -14.71
CA LYS A 39 9.51 30.44 -14.33
C LYS A 39 8.22 30.19 -13.57
N ALA A 40 7.91 31.07 -12.62
CA ALA A 40 6.76 30.95 -11.75
C ALA A 40 5.48 31.13 -12.57
N GLU A 41 5.38 32.23 -13.33
CA GLU A 41 4.21 32.53 -14.15
C GLU A 41 3.97 31.47 -15.23
N ALA A 42 5.02 30.98 -15.89
CA ALA A 42 4.90 29.92 -16.88
C ALA A 42 4.37 28.62 -16.27
N ASN A 43 4.79 28.28 -15.04
CA ASN A 43 4.32 27.08 -14.35
C ASN A 43 2.86 27.24 -13.93
N ASP A 44 2.49 28.38 -13.33
CA ASP A 44 1.12 28.62 -12.88
C ASP A 44 0.15 28.69 -14.07
N SER A 45 0.49 29.44 -15.12
CA SER A 45 -0.31 29.46 -16.37
C SER A 45 -0.41 28.07 -17.03
N ALA A 46 0.65 27.25 -16.99
CA ALA A 46 0.59 25.90 -17.54
C ALA A 46 -0.30 24.96 -16.72
N TRP A 47 -0.38 25.15 -15.40
CA TRP A 47 -1.34 24.44 -14.57
C TRP A 47 -2.78 24.82 -14.91
N ASP A 48 -3.06 26.11 -15.08
CA ASP A 48 -4.39 26.59 -15.46
C ASP A 48 -4.82 26.06 -16.83
N GLU A 49 -3.92 26.12 -17.82
CA GLU A 49 -4.16 25.55 -19.15
C GLU A 49 -4.41 24.03 -19.09
N MET A 50 -3.65 23.30 -18.27
CA MET A 50 -3.84 21.86 -18.10
C MET A 50 -5.18 21.54 -17.45
N LEU A 51 -5.60 22.28 -16.43
CA LEU A 51 -6.91 22.06 -15.78
C LEU A 51 -8.07 22.37 -16.73
N ALA A 52 -7.93 23.36 -17.60
CA ALA A 52 -8.91 23.66 -18.64
C ALA A 52 -8.97 22.57 -19.72
N ALA A 53 -7.83 22.01 -20.12
CA ALA A 53 -7.75 20.94 -21.12
C ALA A 53 -8.16 19.56 -20.56
N PHE A 54 -7.97 19.33 -19.26
CA PHE A 54 -8.30 18.08 -18.58
C PHE A 54 -9.37 18.30 -17.48
N PRO A 55 -10.60 18.68 -17.87
CA PRO A 55 -11.67 18.84 -16.91
C PRO A 55 -11.95 17.49 -16.20
N PRO A 56 -12.46 17.55 -14.96
CA PRO A 56 -12.88 16.36 -14.23
C PRO A 56 -13.89 15.59 -15.08
N LEU A 57 -13.65 14.31 -15.28
CA LEU A 57 -14.65 13.46 -15.90
C LEU A 57 -15.92 13.49 -15.03
N PRO A 58 -17.13 13.44 -15.64
CA PRO A 58 -18.36 13.32 -14.87
C PRO A 58 -18.15 12.20 -13.87
N ALA A 59 -18.38 12.49 -12.59
CA ALA A 59 -18.12 11.56 -11.51
C ALA A 59 -18.88 10.27 -11.81
N VAL A 60 -18.19 9.30 -12.41
CA VAL A 60 -18.59 7.91 -12.27
C VAL A 60 -18.26 7.67 -10.81
N SER A 61 -19.26 7.94 -9.96
CA SER A 61 -19.30 7.55 -8.57
C SER A 61 -19.14 6.04 -8.56
N LYS A 62 -17.91 5.56 -8.75
CA LYS A 62 -17.55 4.21 -8.42
C LYS A 62 -17.78 4.18 -6.92
N PRO A 63 -18.70 3.33 -6.43
CA PRO A 63 -18.96 3.26 -5.02
C PRO A 63 -17.62 2.99 -4.36
N GLN A 64 -17.16 3.97 -3.59
CA GLN A 64 -16.16 3.72 -2.60
C GLN A 64 -16.84 2.69 -1.70
N ALA A 65 -16.45 1.41 -1.83
CA ALA A 65 -16.94 0.34 -0.99
C ALA A 65 -16.37 0.53 0.42
N SER A 66 -16.77 1.64 1.05
CA SER A 66 -16.52 2.03 2.42
C SER A 66 -17.60 1.44 3.33
N GLY A 67 -18.64 0.82 2.74
CA GLY A 67 -19.65 0.08 3.48
C GLY A 67 -19.10 -1.24 4.01
N PRO A 68 -19.64 -1.76 5.12
CA PRO A 68 -19.38 -3.14 5.52
C PRO A 68 -19.70 -4.06 4.35
N LEU A 69 -18.83 -5.04 4.10
CA LEU A 69 -19.05 -6.05 3.08
C LEU A 69 -20.26 -6.88 3.51
N ASP A 70 -21.41 -6.58 2.90
CA ASP A 70 -22.70 -7.14 3.30
C ASP A 70 -22.86 -8.56 2.75
N ILE A 71 -22.61 -9.55 3.60
CA ILE A 71 -22.80 -10.97 3.28
C ILE A 71 -24.28 -11.39 3.32
N THR A 72 -25.20 -10.54 3.81
CA THR A 72 -26.62 -10.92 3.95
C THR A 72 -27.34 -11.08 2.61
N LYS A 73 -26.75 -10.55 1.53
CA LYS A 73 -27.24 -10.66 0.15
C LYS A 73 -26.43 -11.67 -0.68
N ALA A 74 -25.46 -12.34 -0.06
CA ALA A 74 -24.66 -13.33 -0.76
C ALA A 74 -25.49 -14.59 -1.06
N ASP A 75 -25.11 -15.26 -2.15
CA ASP A 75 -25.62 -16.58 -2.47
C ASP A 75 -25.27 -17.59 -1.35
N PRO A 76 -26.27 -18.29 -0.76
CA PRO A 76 -26.02 -19.29 0.27
C PRO A 76 -25.02 -20.38 -0.14
N GLU A 77 -25.06 -20.85 -1.40
CA GLU A 77 -24.12 -21.89 -1.87
C GLU A 77 -22.68 -21.39 -1.88
N LEU A 78 -22.48 -20.12 -2.22
CA LEU A 78 -21.18 -19.47 -2.18
C LEU A 78 -20.68 -19.33 -0.73
N LEU A 79 -21.57 -18.99 0.21
CA LEU A 79 -21.22 -18.88 1.62
C LEU A 79 -20.80 -20.23 2.19
N ASP A 80 -21.55 -21.30 1.91
CA ASP A 80 -21.22 -22.65 2.37
C ASP A 80 -19.87 -23.10 1.81
N ARG A 81 -19.63 -22.90 0.51
CA ARG A 81 -18.35 -23.21 -0.12
C ARG A 81 -17.18 -22.48 0.52
N LEU A 82 -17.35 -21.21 0.88
CA LEU A 82 -16.30 -20.41 1.52
C LEU A 82 -16.12 -20.74 3.01
N ALA A 83 -17.18 -21.22 3.67
CA ALA A 83 -17.15 -21.67 5.06
C ALA A 83 -16.41 -23.01 5.21
N ASP A 84 -16.48 -23.88 4.20
CA ASP A 84 -15.76 -25.16 4.17
C ASP A 84 -14.25 -25.00 3.97
N VAL A 85 -13.79 -23.82 3.54
CA VAL A 85 -12.36 -23.56 3.37
C VAL A 85 -11.70 -23.33 4.75
N PRO A 86 -10.67 -24.11 5.12
CA PRO A 86 -9.92 -23.87 6.35
C PRO A 86 -9.33 -22.45 6.38
N LEU A 87 -9.45 -21.79 7.52
CA LEU A 87 -8.87 -20.47 7.75
C LEU A 87 -7.34 -20.56 7.72
N ASP A 88 -6.72 -19.80 6.83
CA ASP A 88 -5.27 -19.68 6.72
C ASP A 88 -4.91 -18.19 6.71
N TRP A 89 -4.46 -17.72 7.88
CA TRP A 89 -4.10 -16.33 8.08
C TRP A 89 -3.10 -15.80 7.05
N ILE A 90 -2.09 -16.59 6.68
CA ILE A 90 -1.02 -16.13 5.78
C ILE A 90 -1.53 -16.03 4.36
N ARG A 91 -2.26 -17.05 3.90
CA ARG A 91 -2.91 -17.05 2.59
C ARG A 91 -3.88 -15.87 2.47
N ASP A 92 -4.70 -15.67 3.49
CA ASP A 92 -5.76 -14.66 3.49
C ASP A 92 -5.18 -13.24 3.53
N VAL A 93 -4.15 -12.98 4.37
CA VAL A 93 -3.41 -11.71 4.39
C VAL A 93 -2.75 -11.42 3.04
N ARG A 94 -2.10 -12.42 2.42
CA ARG A 94 -1.45 -12.25 1.11
C ARG A 94 -2.46 -11.90 0.02
N TRP A 95 -3.60 -12.60 -0.01
CA TRP A 95 -4.67 -12.30 -0.95
C TRP A 95 -5.16 -10.86 -0.75
N VAL A 96 -5.46 -10.44 0.49
CA VAL A 96 -5.90 -9.07 0.78
C VAL A 96 -4.85 -8.06 0.31
N TYR A 97 -3.56 -8.28 0.58
CA TYR A 97 -2.50 -7.37 0.12
C TYR A 97 -2.48 -7.20 -1.40
N GLN A 98 -2.72 -8.29 -2.15
CA GLN A 98 -2.78 -8.26 -3.62
C GLN A 98 -4.01 -7.52 -4.14
N VAL A 99 -5.19 -7.77 -3.54
CA VAL A 99 -6.46 -7.28 -4.08
C VAL A 99 -6.93 -5.96 -3.45
N PHE A 100 -6.27 -5.48 -2.39
CA PHE A 100 -6.69 -4.32 -1.60
C PHE A 100 -6.96 -3.07 -2.44
N ALA A 101 -6.14 -2.81 -3.46
CA ALA A 101 -6.28 -1.66 -4.34
C ALA A 101 -7.37 -1.82 -5.42
N HIS A 102 -7.93 -3.02 -5.59
CA HIS A 102 -8.90 -3.34 -6.62
C HIS A 102 -10.33 -3.20 -6.06
N PRO A 103 -11.10 -2.19 -6.49
CA PRO A 103 -12.45 -1.94 -5.95
C PRO A 103 -13.52 -2.91 -6.47
N SER A 104 -13.23 -3.61 -7.56
CA SER A 104 -14.16 -4.54 -8.24
C SER A 104 -14.11 -5.97 -7.72
N VAL A 105 -13.38 -6.22 -6.63
CA VAL A 105 -13.25 -7.56 -6.04
C VAL A 105 -14.56 -7.91 -5.36
N GLU A 106 -15.11 -9.06 -5.71
CA GLU A 106 -16.38 -9.58 -5.21
C GLU A 106 -16.16 -10.72 -4.20
N LEU A 107 -17.21 -11.10 -3.49
CA LEU A 107 -17.15 -12.23 -2.53
C LEU A 107 -16.72 -13.53 -3.22
N ALA A 108 -17.11 -13.72 -4.48
CA ALA A 108 -16.76 -14.91 -5.25
C ALA A 108 -15.26 -15.04 -5.54
N ASP A 109 -14.51 -13.94 -5.47
CA ASP A 109 -13.05 -13.90 -5.67
C ASP A 109 -12.27 -14.24 -4.39
N ALA A 110 -12.95 -14.24 -3.23
CA ALA A 110 -12.31 -14.46 -1.95
C ALA A 110 -11.92 -15.94 -1.78
N PRO A 111 -10.70 -16.25 -1.31
CA PRO A 111 -10.28 -17.62 -1.08
C PRO A 111 -10.94 -18.24 0.16
N SER A 112 -11.45 -17.43 1.08
CA SER A 112 -12.13 -17.85 2.31
C SER A 112 -13.03 -16.71 2.82
N LEU A 113 -13.95 -17.03 3.73
CA LEU A 113 -14.70 -16.01 4.48
C LEU A 113 -13.78 -15.11 5.32
N GLY A 114 -12.68 -15.67 5.84
CA GLY A 114 -11.67 -14.93 6.59
C GLY A 114 -11.00 -13.86 5.73
N ALA A 115 -10.61 -14.19 4.51
CA ALA A 115 -10.01 -13.26 3.56
C ALA A 115 -10.98 -12.13 3.16
N TRP A 116 -12.26 -12.45 2.94
CA TRP A 116 -13.28 -11.45 2.65
C TRP A 116 -13.50 -10.48 3.82
N GLY A 117 -13.66 -11.02 5.04
CA GLY A 117 -13.78 -10.20 6.24
C GLY A 117 -12.55 -9.31 6.47
N LEU A 118 -11.35 -9.86 6.25
CA LEU A 118 -10.10 -9.14 6.38
C LEU A 118 -9.94 -8.03 5.33
N LEU A 119 -10.43 -8.23 4.10
CA LEU A 119 -10.48 -7.18 3.08
C LEU A 119 -11.39 -6.03 3.50
N GLY A 120 -12.55 -6.35 4.08
CA GLY A 120 -13.46 -5.35 4.64
C GLY A 120 -12.81 -4.53 5.73
N PHE A 121 -12.17 -5.20 6.70
CA PHE A 121 -11.39 -4.55 7.75
C PHE A 121 -10.27 -3.67 7.18
N ALA A 122 -9.48 -4.19 6.23
CA ALA A 122 -8.38 -3.45 5.62
C ALA A 122 -8.86 -2.17 4.93
N ARG A 123 -10.00 -2.22 4.23
CA ARG A 123 -10.60 -1.06 3.55
C ARG A 123 -11.10 0.01 4.52
N GLN A 124 -11.58 -0.37 5.69
CA GLN A 124 -12.02 0.55 6.74
C GLN A 124 -10.86 1.11 7.56
N GLU A 125 -9.88 0.27 7.91
CA GLU A 125 -8.84 0.53 8.91
C GLU A 125 -7.44 0.29 8.33
N ARG A 126 -7.16 0.92 7.18
CA ARG A 126 -5.95 0.70 6.37
C ARG A 126 -4.66 0.72 7.18
N SER A 127 -4.46 1.75 8.01
CA SER A 127 -3.23 1.91 8.80
C SER A 127 -3.05 0.78 9.81
N LYS A 128 -4.12 0.34 10.47
CA LYS A 128 -4.08 -0.77 11.43
C LYS A 128 -3.78 -2.09 10.73
N PHE A 129 -4.40 -2.34 9.58
CA PHE A 129 -4.12 -3.52 8.77
C PHE A 129 -2.63 -3.62 8.42
N PHE A 130 -2.02 -2.56 7.88
CA PHE A 130 -0.59 -2.60 7.53
C PHE A 130 0.32 -2.76 8.75
N GLY A 131 -0.07 -2.26 9.93
CA GLY A 131 0.65 -2.52 11.18
C GLY A 131 0.61 -3.99 11.61
N ILE A 132 -0.52 -4.68 11.43
CA ILE A 132 -0.65 -6.10 11.73
C ILE A 132 0.16 -6.95 10.73
N VAL A 133 0.08 -6.62 9.44
CA VAL A 133 0.79 -7.35 8.38
C VAL A 133 2.30 -7.21 8.54
N SER A 134 2.81 -6.02 8.83
CA SER A 134 4.25 -5.80 9.02
C SER A 134 4.78 -6.58 10.23
N ALA A 135 4.05 -6.62 11.35
CA ALA A 135 4.41 -7.42 12.51
C ALA A 135 4.41 -8.94 12.21
N THR A 136 3.43 -9.41 11.45
CA THR A 136 3.29 -10.84 11.08
C THR A 136 4.37 -11.30 10.10
N LEU A 137 4.73 -10.44 9.13
CA LEU A 137 5.78 -10.76 8.16
C LEU A 137 7.18 -10.64 8.77
N ALA A 138 7.38 -9.67 9.68
CA ALA A 138 8.65 -9.49 10.38
C ALA A 138 8.95 -10.63 11.37
N SER A 139 7.94 -11.18 12.06
CA SER A 139 8.14 -12.28 12.99
C SER A 139 8.58 -13.59 12.33
N LYS A 140 8.28 -13.78 11.04
CA LYS A 140 8.78 -14.91 10.23
C LYS A 140 10.11 -14.65 9.51
N ALA A 141 10.57 -13.41 9.47
CA ALA A 141 11.85 -13.04 8.86
C ALA A 141 13.03 -13.13 9.83
N LYS A 142 12.79 -13.43 11.12
CA LYS A 142 13.84 -13.93 11.99
C LYS A 142 14.14 -15.37 11.51
N PRO A 143 15.31 -15.64 10.90
CA PRO A 143 15.77 -17.02 10.85
C PRO A 143 15.77 -17.55 12.28
N ASP A 144 15.47 -18.83 12.47
CA ASP A 144 15.92 -19.56 13.65
C ASP A 144 17.43 -19.34 13.71
N THR A 145 17.86 -18.33 14.46
CA THR A 145 19.22 -18.32 14.96
C THR A 145 19.19 -19.37 16.03
N ASP A 146 19.57 -20.57 15.60
CA ASP A 146 20.03 -21.67 16.43
C ASP A 146 20.75 -21.11 17.66
N GLU A 147 20.47 -21.75 18.79
CA GLU A 147 21.21 -21.68 20.04
C GLU A 147 22.62 -21.13 19.82
N GLU A 148 22.92 -19.97 20.43
CA GLU A 148 24.29 -19.52 20.62
C GLU A 148 25.01 -20.61 21.42
N GLN A 149 25.60 -21.57 20.69
CA GLN A 149 26.75 -22.31 21.12
C GLN A 149 27.77 -21.23 21.41
N ILE A 150 27.92 -20.90 22.71
CA ILE A 150 28.94 -20.03 23.24
C ILE A 150 30.27 -20.68 22.85
N ASP A 151 30.77 -20.30 21.68
CA ASP A 151 32.12 -20.59 21.25
C ASP A 151 33.00 -19.92 22.30
N SER A 152 33.57 -20.76 23.16
CA SER A 152 34.39 -20.32 24.28
C SER A 152 35.57 -19.56 23.69
N ASP A 153 35.50 -18.22 23.78
CA ASP A 153 36.57 -17.33 23.32
C ASP A 153 37.91 -17.81 23.92
N PRO A 154 38.84 -18.33 23.11
CA PRO A 154 40.10 -18.86 23.60
C PRO A 154 40.93 -17.79 24.32
N GLY A 155 40.68 -16.49 24.05
CA GLY A 155 41.32 -15.37 24.74
C GLY A 155 40.90 -15.23 26.21
N LEU A 156 39.69 -15.66 26.59
CA LEU A 156 39.23 -15.57 27.98
C LEU A 156 39.97 -16.56 28.88
N ALA A 157 40.22 -17.77 28.38
CA ALA A 157 40.97 -18.81 29.10
C ALA A 157 42.46 -18.45 29.27
N GLU A 158 43.01 -17.63 28.38
CA GLU A 158 44.39 -17.13 28.47
C GLU A 158 44.50 -15.97 29.47
N LEU A 159 43.51 -15.08 29.51
CA LEU A 159 43.39 -14.02 30.52
C LEU A 159 43.22 -14.59 31.94
N GLU A 160 42.41 -15.62 32.12
CA GLU A 160 42.24 -16.27 33.42
C GLU A 160 43.54 -16.93 33.90
N ARG A 161 44.31 -17.54 32.99
CA ARG A 161 45.65 -18.09 33.31
C ARG A 161 46.63 -17.00 33.71
N MET A 162 46.63 -15.86 33.04
CA MET A 162 47.49 -14.72 33.39
C MET A 162 47.13 -14.14 34.76
N ILE A 163 45.84 -14.03 35.09
CA ILE A 163 45.38 -13.53 36.39
C ILE A 163 45.71 -14.51 37.52
N ALA A 164 45.59 -15.82 37.27
CA ALA A 164 45.97 -16.84 38.25
C ALA A 164 47.49 -16.85 38.53
N ALA A 165 48.31 -16.66 37.50
CA ALA A 165 49.77 -16.59 37.64
C ALA A 165 50.27 -15.32 38.35
N SER A 166 49.51 -14.23 38.36
CA SER A 166 49.88 -12.98 39.06
C SER A 166 49.51 -12.96 40.55
N ARG A 167 48.87 -14.02 41.05
CA ARG A 167 48.36 -14.12 42.44
C ARG A 167 49.09 -15.16 43.29
N GLY A 168 50.07 -15.88 42.74
CA GLY A 168 51.01 -16.75 43.48
C GLY A 168 52.38 -16.11 43.59
#